data_AF-A0A3D5AQT5-F1
#
_entry.id   AF-A0A3D5AQT5-F1
#
_cell.length_a   1.000
_cell.length_b   1.000
_cell.length_c   1.000
_cell.angle_alpha   90.00
_cell.angle_beta   90.00
_cell.angle_gamma   90.00
#
_symmetry.space_group_name_H-M   'P 1'
#
loop_
_entity.id
_entity.type
_entity.pdbx_description
1 polymer ?
#
loop_
_entity_poly.entity_id
_entity_poly.type
_entity_poly.pdbx_seq_one_letter_code
_entity_poly.pdbx_strand_id
1 'polypeptide(L)'
;MVFKQFQRITERFSARYHEVILWARKRSPLFDHFWRAKERYGDVLGGRLSAAIAYYGFFAVFALAMVVYSVLINIVSANASTVADVDAFLQRYFTTLNVDALKANSTSLTTIGTISLILAGVGWVDAWRSSLRAVWRLDQHPGNFLVLRLVDLGTLIIFGLMMGISLGATDGVARLFEWISGGADQTPWFKLGTYGLAFVINLVIAFGLMTVLPRMHLSTRRLLPSIVAIAIGLTLLNWLGRYTIMRTEKNPAYAIVATSV
;
A
#
# COMPACT_ATOMS: atom_id res chain seq x y z
N MET A 1 5.53 -48.97 12.23
CA MET A 1 5.95 -49.18 10.82
C MET A 1 5.68 -47.95 9.95
N VAL A 2 4.49 -47.34 10.04
CA VAL A 2 4.07 -46.14 9.27
C VAL A 2 5.02 -44.93 9.42
N PHE A 3 5.52 -44.65 10.62
CA PHE A 3 6.42 -43.50 10.88
C PHE A 3 7.75 -43.57 10.10
N LYS A 4 8.41 -44.74 10.06
CA LYS A 4 9.65 -44.94 9.29
C LYS A 4 9.42 -44.85 7.77
N GLN A 5 8.23 -45.22 7.32
CA GLN A 5 7.86 -45.14 5.90
C GLN A 5 7.58 -43.69 5.50
N PHE A 6 6.93 -42.91 6.36
CA PHE A 6 6.75 -41.46 6.19
C PHE A 6 8.10 -40.72 6.15
N GLN A 7 9.01 -41.00 7.08
CA GLN A 7 10.36 -40.41 7.09
C GLN A 7 11.14 -40.66 5.79
N ARG A 8 11.12 -41.89 5.27
CA ARG A 8 11.78 -42.20 3.98
C ARG A 8 11.16 -41.46 2.80
N ILE A 9 9.84 -41.25 2.81
CA ILE A 9 9.16 -40.50 1.75
C ILE A 9 9.56 -39.02 1.83
N THR A 10 9.59 -38.44 3.03
CA THR A 10 10.01 -37.04 3.22
C THR A 10 11.47 -36.83 2.86
N GLU A 11 12.36 -37.77 3.21
CA GLU A 11 13.78 -37.70 2.86
C GLU A 11 13.98 -37.77 1.34
N ARG A 12 13.37 -38.73 0.65
CA ARG A 12 13.43 -38.83 -0.82
C ARG A 12 12.87 -37.58 -1.51
N PHE A 13 11.77 -37.05 -1.01
CA PHE A 13 11.17 -35.84 -1.54
C PHE A 13 12.10 -34.63 -1.34
N SER A 14 12.69 -34.51 -0.15
CA SER A 14 13.64 -33.43 0.16
C SER A 14 14.91 -33.52 -0.69
N ALA A 15 15.49 -34.71 -0.88
CA ALA A 15 16.68 -34.91 -1.70
C ALA A 15 16.40 -34.53 -3.16
N ARG A 16 15.28 -35.02 -3.72
CA ARG A 16 14.87 -34.70 -5.09
C ARG A 16 14.56 -33.20 -5.26
N TYR A 17 13.98 -32.57 -4.26
CA TYR A 17 13.75 -31.12 -4.25
C TYR A 17 15.07 -30.34 -4.34
N HIS A 18 16.07 -30.70 -3.53
CA HIS A 18 17.38 -30.06 -3.55
C HIS A 18 18.08 -30.26 -4.91
N GLU A 19 18.07 -31.46 -5.47
CA GLU A 19 18.68 -31.74 -6.77
C GLU A 19 18.05 -30.93 -7.90
N VAL A 20 16.71 -30.86 -7.96
CA VAL A 20 15.99 -30.09 -8.98
C VAL A 20 16.31 -28.60 -8.86
N ILE A 21 16.37 -28.06 -7.63
CA ILE A 21 16.72 -26.65 -7.41
C ILE A 21 18.15 -26.38 -7.82
N LEU A 22 19.11 -27.22 -7.42
CA LEU A 22 20.51 -27.03 -7.77
C LEU A 22 20.71 -27.07 -9.29
N TRP A 23 20.02 -27.99 -9.98
CA TRP A 23 20.01 -28.03 -11.43
C TRP A 23 19.42 -26.76 -12.05
N ALA A 24 18.28 -26.29 -11.55
CA ALA A 24 17.63 -25.07 -12.06
C ALA A 24 18.48 -23.82 -11.83
N ARG A 25 19.17 -23.74 -10.68
CA ARG A 25 20.12 -22.66 -10.34
C ARG A 25 21.32 -22.65 -11.29
N LYS A 26 21.85 -23.82 -11.67
CA LYS A 26 22.94 -23.91 -12.65
C LYS A 26 22.49 -23.55 -14.07
N ARG A 27 21.22 -23.85 -14.42
CA ARG A 27 20.69 -23.63 -15.77
C ARG A 27 20.32 -22.18 -16.08
N SER A 28 19.87 -21.41 -15.08
CA SER A 28 19.43 -20.02 -15.29
C SER A 28 19.96 -19.06 -14.23
N PRO A 29 20.74 -18.03 -14.61
CA PRO A 29 21.26 -17.04 -13.66
C PRO A 29 20.14 -16.19 -13.04
N LEU A 30 19.04 -15.96 -13.76
CA LEU A 30 17.86 -15.27 -13.23
C LEU A 30 17.18 -16.09 -12.13
N PHE A 31 17.06 -17.41 -12.33
CA PHE A 31 16.49 -18.29 -11.31
C PHE A 31 17.39 -18.39 -10.09
N ASP A 32 18.72 -18.49 -10.27
CA ASP A 32 19.66 -18.45 -9.15
C ASP A 32 19.55 -17.14 -8.36
N HIS A 33 19.44 -15.99 -9.04
CA HIS A 33 19.25 -14.70 -8.39
C HIS A 33 17.96 -14.66 -7.55
N PHE A 34 16.84 -15.08 -8.13
CA PHE A 34 15.55 -15.15 -7.43
C PHE A 34 15.62 -16.11 -6.23
N TRP A 35 16.24 -17.27 -6.41
CA TRP A 35 16.38 -18.27 -5.35
C TRP A 35 17.21 -17.74 -4.18
N ARG A 36 18.34 -17.07 -4.45
CA ARG A 36 19.16 -16.41 -3.42
C ARG A 36 18.42 -15.28 -2.71
N ALA A 37 17.56 -14.55 -3.42
CA ALA A 37 16.70 -13.54 -2.81
C ALA A 37 15.65 -14.17 -1.88
N LYS A 38 15.05 -15.30 -2.28
CA LYS A 38 14.11 -16.08 -1.46
C LYS A 38 14.79 -16.64 -0.19
N GLU A 39 15.98 -17.25 -0.32
CA GLU A 39 16.77 -17.73 0.82
C GLU A 39 17.05 -16.59 1.80
N ARG A 40 17.54 -15.46 1.28
CA ARG A 40 17.79 -14.26 2.10
C ARG A 40 16.53 -13.73 2.80
N TYR A 41 15.39 -13.74 2.11
CA TYR A 41 14.10 -13.37 2.72
C TYR A 41 13.74 -14.31 3.87
N GLY A 42 14.01 -15.61 3.74
CA GLY A 42 13.85 -16.58 4.83
C GLY A 42 14.79 -16.31 6.01
N ASP A 43 16.09 -16.11 5.73
CA ASP A 43 17.14 -15.91 6.73
C ASP A 43 16.85 -14.73 7.68
N VAL A 44 16.26 -13.66 7.16
CA VAL A 44 15.93 -12.44 7.93
C VAL A 44 14.51 -12.44 8.49
N LEU A 45 13.81 -13.58 8.43
CA LEU A 45 12.41 -13.72 8.82
C LEU A 45 11.51 -12.71 8.09
N GLY A 46 11.71 -12.56 6.78
CA GLY A 46 11.05 -11.59 5.92
C GLY A 46 9.52 -11.62 6.04
N GLY A 47 8.92 -12.79 6.28
CA GLY A 47 7.47 -12.90 6.55
C GLY A 47 7.02 -12.12 7.78
N ARG A 48 7.82 -12.12 8.86
CA ARG A 48 7.55 -11.31 10.07
C ARG A 48 7.75 -9.82 9.80
N LEU A 49 8.78 -9.48 9.03
CA LEU A 49 9.06 -8.10 8.60
C LEU A 49 7.89 -7.53 7.77
N SER A 50 7.42 -8.28 6.77
CA SER A 50 6.26 -7.89 5.97
C SER A 50 4.98 -7.79 6.78
N ALA A 51 4.79 -8.66 7.78
CA ALA A 51 3.64 -8.61 8.68
C ALA A 51 3.65 -7.35 9.54
N ALA A 52 4.81 -6.92 10.04
CA ALA A 52 4.94 -5.66 10.79
C ALA A 52 4.57 -4.45 9.92
N ILE A 53 5.06 -4.41 8.67
CA ILE A 53 4.69 -3.36 7.71
C ILE A 53 3.17 -3.34 7.47
N ALA A 54 2.56 -4.49 7.22
CA ALA A 54 1.12 -4.59 6.98
C ALA A 54 0.31 -4.16 8.22
N TYR A 55 0.72 -4.58 9.42
CA TYR A 55 0.07 -4.24 10.68
C TYR A 55 0.01 -2.73 10.90
N TYR A 56 1.16 -2.05 10.87
CA TYR A 56 1.18 -0.59 11.07
C TYR A 56 0.50 0.16 9.92
N GLY A 57 0.65 -0.33 8.68
CA GLY A 57 0.02 0.25 7.51
C GLY A 57 -1.51 0.22 7.58
N PHE A 58 -2.08 -0.89 8.07
CA PHE A 58 -3.52 -1.02 8.29
C PHE A 58 -4.04 0.07 9.24
N PHE A 59 -3.45 0.20 10.44
CA PHE A 59 -3.86 1.24 11.39
C PHE A 59 -3.63 2.65 10.87
N ALA A 60 -2.54 2.89 10.13
CA ALA A 60 -2.26 4.19 9.53
C ALA A 60 -3.32 4.59 8.49
N VAL A 61 -3.80 3.65 7.67
CA VAL A 61 -4.88 3.92 6.69
C VAL A 61 -6.19 4.27 7.39
N PHE A 62 -6.58 3.56 8.45
CA PHE A 62 -7.78 3.88 9.22
C PHE A 62 -7.68 5.24 9.91
N ALA A 63 -6.54 5.53 10.52
CA ALA A 63 -6.30 6.83 11.16
C ALA A 63 -6.30 7.97 10.13
N LEU A 64 -5.69 7.76 8.96
CA LEU A 64 -5.72 8.71 7.85
C LEU A 64 -7.15 8.95 7.36
N ALA A 65 -7.93 7.87 7.17
CA ALA A 65 -9.33 7.97 6.76
C ALA A 65 -10.16 8.78 7.76
N MET A 66 -9.95 8.57 9.07
CA MET A 66 -10.60 9.34 10.12
C MET A 66 -10.24 10.84 10.05
N VAL A 67 -8.97 11.18 9.85
CA VAL A 67 -8.52 12.58 9.70
C VAL A 67 -9.12 13.22 8.44
N VAL A 68 -9.01 12.54 7.29
CA VAL A 68 -9.56 13.03 6.01
C VAL A 68 -11.06 13.26 6.14
N TYR A 69 -11.79 12.29 6.69
CA TYR A 69 -13.23 12.39 6.88
C TYR A 69 -13.60 13.57 7.79
N SER A 70 -12.91 13.74 8.92
CA SER A 70 -13.19 14.83 9.84
C SER A 70 -12.88 16.21 9.24
N VAL A 71 -11.80 16.33 8.46
CA VAL A 71 -11.47 17.55 7.74
C VAL A 71 -12.53 17.88 6.69
N LEU A 72 -12.99 16.88 5.93
CA LEU A 72 -14.07 17.06 4.95
C LEU A 72 -15.37 17.55 5.60
N ILE A 73 -15.78 16.96 6.74
CA ILE A 73 -16.96 17.43 7.49
C ILE A 73 -16.79 18.89 7.89
N ASN A 74 -15.62 19.28 8.41
CA ASN A 74 -15.39 20.66 8.85
C ASN A 74 -15.47 21.65 7.69
N ILE A 75 -14.90 21.31 6.53
CA ILE A 75 -14.94 22.14 5.32
C ILE A 75 -16.38 22.25 4.80
N VAL A 76 -17.09 21.13 4.70
CA VAL A 76 -18.48 21.09 4.22
C VAL A 76 -19.39 21.87 5.16
N SER A 77 -19.25 21.69 6.48
CA SER A 77 -20.06 22.37 7.50
C SER A 77 -19.87 23.89 7.50
N ALA A 78 -18.80 24.40 6.89
CA ALA A 78 -18.57 25.84 6.73
C ALA A 78 -19.38 26.47 5.57
N ASN A 79 -19.95 25.67 4.66
CA ASN A 79 -20.73 26.16 3.50
C ASN A 79 -22.14 25.56 3.47
N ALA A 80 -23.14 26.32 3.92
CA ALA A 80 -24.53 25.86 4.09
C ALA A 80 -25.17 25.25 2.82
N SER A 81 -24.79 25.69 1.63
CA SER A 81 -25.29 25.14 0.35
C SER A 81 -24.69 23.77 0.00
N THR A 82 -23.46 23.48 0.42
CA THR A 82 -22.77 22.20 0.17
C THR A 82 -23.14 21.14 1.22
N VAL A 83 -23.56 21.57 2.42
CA VAL A 83 -24.01 20.67 3.49
C VAL A 83 -25.23 19.85 3.05
N ALA A 84 -26.19 20.45 2.36
CA ALA A 84 -27.42 19.75 1.95
C ALA A 84 -27.15 18.60 0.97
N ASP A 85 -26.27 18.82 -0.02
CA ASP A 85 -25.91 17.80 -1.02
C ASP A 85 -25.06 16.68 -0.40
N VAL A 86 -24.15 17.02 0.53
CA VAL A 86 -23.32 16.04 1.23
C VAL A 86 -24.14 15.25 2.25
N ASP A 87 -25.06 15.88 2.98
CA ASP A 87 -25.96 15.18 3.90
C ASP A 87 -26.89 14.23 3.13
N ALA A 88 -27.44 14.67 1.98
CA ALA A 88 -28.24 13.81 1.11
C ALA A 88 -27.43 12.61 0.55
N PHE A 89 -26.17 12.83 0.18
CA PHE A 89 -25.27 11.75 -0.25
C PHE A 89 -24.94 10.78 0.90
N LEU A 90 -24.53 11.30 2.06
CA LEU A 90 -24.16 10.48 3.21
C LEU A 90 -25.35 9.66 3.73
N GLN A 91 -26.54 10.25 3.83
CA GLN A 91 -27.75 9.51 4.23
C GLN A 91 -28.15 8.44 3.21
N ARG A 92 -27.89 8.66 1.92
CA ARG A 92 -28.20 7.69 0.85
C ARG A 92 -27.28 6.46 0.85
N TYR A 93 -26.01 6.63 1.19
CA TYR A 93 -25.00 5.56 1.12
C TYR A 93 -24.60 4.99 2.48
N PHE A 94 -24.85 5.73 3.57
CA PHE A 94 -24.48 5.36 4.93
C PHE A 94 -25.65 5.60 5.88
N THR A 95 -26.70 4.79 5.74
CA THR A 95 -27.95 4.89 6.52
C THR A 95 -27.74 4.73 8.04
N THR A 96 -26.63 4.13 8.47
CA THR A 96 -26.27 3.96 9.88
C THR A 96 -25.26 4.97 10.43
N LEU A 97 -24.73 5.89 9.59
CA LEU A 97 -23.87 6.96 10.10
C LEU A 97 -24.70 8.15 10.60
N ASN A 98 -24.60 8.43 11.90
CA ASN A 98 -25.16 9.66 12.48
C ASN A 98 -24.24 10.86 12.15
N VAL A 99 -24.55 11.54 11.06
CA VAL A 99 -23.78 12.69 10.55
C VAL A 99 -23.75 13.85 11.56
N ASP A 100 -24.82 14.05 12.33
CA ASP A 100 -24.89 15.12 13.34
C ASP A 100 -23.97 14.83 14.54
N ALA A 101 -23.92 13.58 14.99
CA ALA A 101 -22.97 13.15 16.03
C ALA A 101 -21.52 13.29 15.56
N LEU A 102 -21.24 13.06 14.28
CA LEU A 102 -19.92 13.21 13.69
C LEU A 102 -19.51 14.68 13.55
N LYS A 103 -20.44 15.57 13.16
CA LYS A 103 -20.25 17.02 13.17
C LYS A 103 -19.95 17.53 14.57
N ALA A 104 -20.73 17.10 15.57
CA ALA A 104 -20.55 17.49 16.97
C ALA A 104 -19.21 17.03 17.57
N ASN A 105 -18.70 15.86 17.14
CA ASN A 105 -17.45 15.29 17.65
C ASN A 105 -16.25 15.47 16.70
N SER A 106 -16.38 16.28 15.66
CA SER A 106 -15.36 16.47 14.61
C SER A 106 -13.99 16.87 15.18
N THR A 107 -13.94 17.75 16.18
CA THR A 107 -12.68 18.14 16.82
C THR A 107 -12.00 16.96 17.53
N SER A 108 -12.76 16.16 18.27
CA SER A 108 -12.26 14.96 18.95
C SER A 108 -11.79 13.90 17.96
N LEU A 109 -12.56 13.67 16.89
CA LEU A 109 -12.21 12.74 15.81
C LEU A 109 -10.94 13.18 15.07
N THR A 110 -10.81 14.47 14.76
CA THR A 110 -9.58 15.03 14.17
C THR A 110 -8.39 14.81 15.09
N THR A 111 -8.54 15.07 16.38
CA THR A 111 -7.45 14.95 17.36
C THR A 111 -7.01 13.50 17.54
N ILE A 112 -7.97 12.60 17.80
CA ILE A 112 -7.70 11.16 17.98
C ILE A 112 -7.15 10.57 16.68
N GLY A 113 -7.73 10.92 15.54
CA GLY A 113 -7.28 10.49 14.23
C GLY A 113 -5.84 10.95 13.96
N THR A 114 -5.51 12.20 14.27
CA THR A 114 -4.16 12.75 14.06
C THR A 114 -3.13 12.08 14.96
N ILE A 115 -3.43 11.90 16.25
CA ILE A 115 -2.54 11.20 17.18
C ILE A 115 -2.33 9.75 16.71
N SER A 116 -3.42 9.06 16.36
CA SER A 116 -3.36 7.68 15.86
C SER A 116 -2.56 7.58 14.56
N LEU A 117 -2.70 8.57 13.67
CA LEU A 117 -1.98 8.64 12.40
C LEU A 117 -0.48 8.87 12.61
N ILE A 118 -0.11 9.73 13.55
CA ILE A 118 1.29 9.93 13.92
C ILE A 118 1.87 8.63 14.48
N LEU A 119 1.19 7.98 15.42
CA LEU A 119 1.69 6.76 16.05
C LEU A 119 1.81 5.61 15.04
N ALA A 120 0.74 5.32 14.31
CA ALA A 120 0.70 4.23 13.34
C ALA A 120 1.57 4.53 12.11
N GLY A 121 1.55 5.77 11.61
CA GLY A 121 2.34 6.19 10.46
C GLY A 121 3.84 6.17 10.74
N VAL A 122 4.27 6.68 11.89
CA VAL A 122 5.68 6.59 12.29
C VAL A 122 6.09 5.12 12.52
N GLY A 123 5.21 4.30 13.12
CA GLY A 123 5.44 2.85 13.23
C GLY A 123 5.57 2.16 11.86
N TRP A 124 4.79 2.58 10.87
CA TRP A 124 4.86 2.06 9.50
C TRP A 124 6.17 2.43 8.80
N VAL A 125 6.60 3.70 8.91
CA VAL A 125 7.88 4.15 8.36
C VAL A 125 9.05 3.40 9.01
N ASP A 126 9.02 3.25 10.33
CA ASP A 126 10.02 2.50 11.09
C ASP A 126 10.06 1.03 10.70
N ALA A 127 8.90 0.36 10.62
CA ALA A 127 8.79 -1.02 10.16
C ALA A 127 9.32 -1.20 8.73
N TRP A 128 9.03 -0.25 7.82
CA TRP A 128 9.55 -0.30 6.46
C TRP A 128 11.07 -0.13 6.42
N ARG A 129 11.59 0.89 7.09
CA ARG A 129 13.02 1.22 7.16
C ARG A 129 13.83 0.09 7.78
N SER A 130 13.40 -0.40 8.95
CA SER A 130 14.05 -1.51 9.67
C SER A 130 14.01 -2.81 8.88
N SER A 131 12.87 -3.13 8.25
CA SER A 131 12.73 -4.32 7.41
C SER A 131 13.66 -4.30 6.21
N LEU A 132 13.75 -3.16 5.51
CA LEU A 132 14.65 -3.07 4.35
C LEU A 132 16.10 -3.15 4.79
N ARG A 133 16.49 -2.45 5.86
CA ARG A 133 17.86 -2.54 6.42
C ARG A 133 18.21 -3.96 6.85
N ALA A 134 17.28 -4.69 7.46
CA ALA A 134 17.47 -6.10 7.83
C ALA A 134 17.77 -6.98 6.60
N VAL A 135 17.00 -6.84 5.51
CA VAL A 135 17.23 -7.57 4.26
C VAL A 135 18.61 -7.24 3.66
N TRP A 136 19.05 -5.99 3.76
CA TRP A 136 20.38 -5.55 3.32
C TRP A 136 21.50 -5.83 4.34
N ARG A 137 21.20 -6.50 5.47
CA ARG A 137 22.14 -6.81 6.57
C ARG A 137 22.82 -5.56 7.14
N LEU A 138 22.06 -4.48 7.26
CA LEU A 138 22.47 -3.22 7.86
C LEU A 138 21.85 -3.08 9.24
N ASP A 139 22.44 -2.21 10.05
CA ASP A 139 21.86 -1.83 11.33
C ASP A 139 20.47 -1.20 11.13
N GLN A 140 19.48 -1.76 11.83
CA GLN A 140 18.07 -1.40 11.73
C GLN A 140 17.79 -0.04 12.38
N HIS A 141 18.53 0.33 13.43
CA HIS A 141 18.29 1.53 14.24
C HIS A 141 19.59 2.32 14.48
N PRO A 142 20.14 2.97 13.44
CA PRO A 142 21.38 3.72 13.61
C PRO A 142 21.14 4.99 14.46
N GLY A 143 21.97 5.20 15.48
CA GLY A 143 22.05 6.46 16.22
C GLY A 143 20.95 6.66 17.29
N ASN A 144 20.56 7.92 17.51
CA ASN A 144 19.66 8.30 18.60
C ASN A 144 18.18 8.05 18.24
N PHE A 145 17.46 7.33 19.10
CA PHE A 145 16.04 6.99 18.96
C PHE A 145 15.14 8.22 18.71
N LEU A 146 15.35 9.33 19.44
CA LEU A 146 14.50 10.51 19.31
C LEU A 146 14.65 11.19 17.95
N VAL A 147 15.89 11.33 17.48
CA VAL A 147 16.20 11.88 16.15
C VAL A 147 15.59 10.99 15.07
N LEU A 148 15.67 9.67 15.26
CA LEU A 148 15.11 8.70 14.33
C LEU A 148 13.60 8.88 14.17
N ARG A 149 12.88 9.08 15.28
CA ARG A 149 11.43 9.31 15.33
C ARG A 149 11.01 10.61 14.67
N LEU A 150 11.75 11.70 14.91
CA LEU A 150 11.49 13.00 14.28
C LEU A 150 11.69 12.92 12.76
N VAL A 151 12.74 12.23 12.31
CA VAL A 151 12.98 12.04 10.89
C VAL A 151 11.92 11.12 10.26
N ASP A 152 11.50 10.05 10.96
CA ASP A 152 10.42 9.19 10.49
C ASP A 152 9.10 9.97 10.32
N LEU A 153 8.79 10.90 11.24
CA LEU A 153 7.66 11.83 11.12
C LEU A 153 7.79 12.75 9.90
N GLY A 154 8.96 13.38 9.70
CA GLY A 154 9.20 14.21 8.52
C GLY A 154 9.09 13.42 7.22
N THR A 155 9.55 12.17 7.23
CA THR A 155 9.46 11.25 6.09
C THR A 155 8.00 10.90 5.78
N LEU A 156 7.18 10.66 6.82
CA LEU A 156 5.75 10.42 6.67
C LEU A 156 5.04 11.61 6.02
N ILE A 157 5.36 12.84 6.42
CA ILE A 157 4.79 14.07 5.84
C ILE A 157 5.18 14.20 4.36
N ILE A 158 6.47 14.06 4.03
CA ILE A 158 6.96 14.14 2.65
C ILE A 158 6.29 13.07 1.78
N PHE A 159 6.21 11.83 2.27
CA PHE A 159 5.59 10.74 1.55
C PHE A 159 4.08 10.95 1.35
N GLY A 160 3.38 11.45 2.38
CA GLY A 160 1.97 11.82 2.29
C GLY A 160 1.71 12.93 1.27
N LEU A 161 2.54 13.97 1.25
CA LEU A 161 2.47 15.03 0.24
C LEU A 161 2.73 14.48 -1.16
N MET A 162 3.74 13.62 -1.32
CA MET A 162 4.06 12.98 -2.60
C MET A 162 2.89 12.14 -3.11
N MET A 163 2.22 11.38 -2.23
CA MET A 163 1.01 10.64 -2.57
C MET A 163 -0.14 11.57 -2.95
N GLY A 164 -0.38 12.65 -2.19
CA GLY A 164 -1.43 13.62 -2.49
C GLY A 164 -1.24 14.30 -3.85
N ILE A 165 -0.01 14.73 -4.16
CA ILE A 165 0.36 15.29 -5.46
C ILE A 165 0.14 14.24 -6.56
N SER A 166 0.55 12.99 -6.32
CA SER A 166 0.38 11.92 -7.29
C SER A 166 -1.10 11.63 -7.60
N LEU A 167 -1.96 11.66 -6.60
CA LEU A 167 -3.41 11.49 -6.79
C LEU A 167 -3.98 12.66 -7.59
N GLY A 168 -3.66 13.90 -7.22
CA GLY A 168 -4.11 15.09 -7.96
C GLY A 168 -3.60 15.12 -9.41
N ALA A 169 -2.36 14.70 -9.64
CA ALA A 169 -1.79 14.59 -10.98
C ALA A 169 -2.50 13.52 -11.82
N THR A 170 -2.92 12.40 -11.21
CA THR A 170 -3.67 11.34 -11.90
C THR A 170 -5.01 11.86 -12.40
N ASP A 171 -5.77 12.55 -11.54
CA ASP A 171 -7.06 13.15 -11.90
C ASP A 171 -6.91 14.26 -12.93
N GLY A 172 -5.91 15.13 -12.77
CA GLY A 172 -5.62 16.19 -13.74
C GLY A 172 -5.30 15.63 -15.12
N VAL A 173 -4.49 14.57 -15.19
CA VAL A 173 -4.15 13.92 -16.46
C VAL A 173 -5.35 13.17 -17.04
N ALA A 174 -6.17 12.49 -16.24
CA ALA A 174 -7.40 11.86 -16.71
C ALA A 174 -8.33 12.88 -17.39
N ARG A 175 -8.54 14.04 -16.74
CA ARG A 175 -9.35 15.14 -17.31
C ARG A 175 -8.75 15.75 -18.57
N LEU A 176 -7.43 15.89 -18.64
CA LEU A 176 -6.75 16.32 -19.87
C LEU A 176 -6.95 15.32 -21.01
N PHE A 177 -6.91 14.01 -20.71
CA PHE A 177 -7.19 12.98 -21.70
C PHE A 177 -8.65 12.98 -22.15
N GLU A 178 -9.61 13.20 -21.24
CA GLU A 178 -11.03 13.38 -21.59
C GLU A 178 -11.23 14.61 -22.48
N TRP A 179 -10.56 15.72 -22.18
CA TRP A 179 -10.63 16.96 -22.96
C TRP A 179 -10.05 16.78 -24.38
N ILE A 180 -8.86 16.18 -24.50
CA ILE A 180 -8.20 15.94 -25.80
C ILE A 180 -8.96 14.91 -26.64
N SER A 181 -9.56 13.90 -26.01
CA SER A 181 -10.32 12.86 -26.70
C SER A 181 -11.75 13.29 -27.06
N GLY A 182 -12.19 14.49 -26.65
CA GLY A 182 -13.54 14.98 -26.91
C GLY A 182 -14.64 14.09 -26.29
N GLY A 183 -14.34 13.37 -25.22
CA GLY A 183 -15.26 12.40 -24.59
C GLY A 183 -15.34 11.04 -25.29
N ALA A 184 -14.47 10.75 -26.27
CA ALA A 184 -14.41 9.45 -26.93
C ALA A 184 -13.67 8.41 -26.06
N ASP A 185 -14.30 7.98 -24.97
CA ASP A 185 -13.82 7.01 -23.96
C ASP A 185 -13.47 5.60 -24.50
N GLN A 186 -13.62 5.37 -25.81
CA GLN A 186 -13.60 4.02 -26.40
C GLN A 186 -12.36 3.68 -27.21
N THR A 187 -11.42 4.61 -27.46
CA THR A 187 -10.25 4.28 -28.28
C THR A 187 -9.21 3.46 -27.47
N PRO A 188 -8.78 2.27 -27.94
CA PRO A 188 -7.86 1.40 -27.21
C PRO A 188 -6.53 2.06 -26.77
N TRP A 189 -6.01 3.00 -27.57
CA TRP A 189 -4.77 3.72 -27.27
C TRP A 189 -4.88 4.65 -26.06
N PHE A 190 -6.05 5.27 -25.81
CA PHE A 190 -6.26 6.11 -24.62
C PHE A 190 -6.28 5.28 -23.34
N LYS A 191 -6.92 4.11 -23.37
CA LYS A 191 -6.91 3.15 -22.25
C LYS A 191 -5.48 2.68 -21.96
N LEU A 192 -4.68 2.42 -23.00
CA LEU A 192 -3.28 2.04 -22.83
C LEU A 192 -2.45 3.16 -22.18
N GLY A 193 -2.72 4.42 -22.56
CA GLY A 193 -2.08 5.60 -21.97
C GLY A 193 -2.40 5.80 -20.49
N THR A 194 -3.66 5.63 -20.09
CA THR A 194 -4.07 5.76 -18.68
C THR A 194 -3.51 4.64 -17.80
N TYR A 195 -3.49 3.39 -18.29
CA TYR A 195 -2.83 2.29 -17.58
C TYR A 195 -1.30 2.48 -17.49
N GLY A 196 -0.68 2.97 -18.56
CA GLY A 196 0.75 3.30 -18.58
C GLY A 196 1.10 4.37 -17.55
N LEU A 197 0.29 5.43 -17.46
CA LEU A 197 0.48 6.48 -16.46
C LEU A 197 0.30 5.95 -15.03
N ALA A 198 -0.74 5.16 -14.77
CA ALA A 198 -0.96 4.53 -13.47
C ALA A 198 0.24 3.65 -13.06
N PHE A 199 0.86 2.96 -14.02
CA PHE A 199 2.09 2.21 -13.79
C PHE A 199 3.29 3.12 -13.48
N VAL A 200 3.45 4.24 -14.18
CA VAL A 200 4.48 5.25 -13.90
C VAL A 200 4.31 5.83 -12.49
N ILE A 201 3.08 6.11 -12.07
CA ILE A 201 2.78 6.53 -10.70
C ILE A 201 3.20 5.46 -9.68
N ASN A 202 2.84 4.20 -9.92
CA ASN A 202 3.27 3.10 -9.04
C ASN A 202 4.80 2.96 -9.01
N LEU A 203 5.50 3.24 -10.11
CA LEU A 203 6.96 3.31 -10.16
C LEU A 203 7.52 4.46 -9.32
N VAL A 204 6.92 5.65 -9.38
CA VAL A 204 7.33 6.81 -8.55
C VAL A 204 7.11 6.50 -7.07
N ILE A 205 5.96 5.92 -6.71
CA ILE A 205 5.68 5.48 -5.34
C ILE A 205 6.70 4.43 -4.91
N ALA A 206 6.93 3.39 -5.73
CA ALA A 206 7.91 2.34 -5.45
C ALA A 206 9.33 2.89 -5.30
N PHE A 207 9.71 3.87 -6.12
CA PHE A 207 10.98 4.57 -6.03
C PHE A 207 11.08 5.33 -4.70
N GLY A 208 10.05 6.10 -4.32
CA GLY A 208 10.01 6.79 -3.04
C GLY A 208 10.11 5.83 -1.85
N LEU A 209 9.35 4.72 -1.88
CA LEU A 209 9.41 3.68 -0.86
C LEU A 209 10.83 3.08 -0.70
N MET A 210 11.59 2.96 -1.78
CA MET A 210 12.93 2.37 -1.80
C MET A 210 14.06 3.36 -1.51
N THR A 211 13.83 4.66 -1.69
CA THR A 211 14.88 5.69 -1.56
C THR A 211 14.68 6.57 -0.33
N VAL A 212 13.46 7.05 -0.11
CA VAL A 212 13.11 8.03 0.92
C VAL A 212 13.03 7.36 2.30
N LEU A 213 12.31 6.24 2.41
CA LEU A 213 12.11 5.53 3.70
C LEU A 213 13.38 4.87 4.28
N PRO A 214 14.22 4.17 3.49
CA PRO A 214 15.28 3.36 4.07
C PRO A 214 16.52 4.16 4.49
N ARG A 215 16.66 5.37 3.93
CA ARG A 215 17.79 6.27 4.15
C ARG A 215 19.13 5.56 3.92
N MET A 216 19.21 4.84 2.80
CA MET A 216 20.41 4.12 2.38
C MET A 216 20.89 4.68 1.04
N HIS A 217 22.18 4.99 0.95
CA HIS A 217 22.81 5.36 -0.31
C HIS A 217 23.12 4.09 -1.11
N LEU A 218 22.10 3.54 -1.76
CA LEU A 218 22.25 2.43 -2.70
C LEU A 218 22.24 2.96 -4.13
N SER A 219 23.08 2.40 -4.99
CA SER A 219 23.09 2.78 -6.40
C SER A 219 21.75 2.45 -7.06
N THR A 220 21.20 3.39 -7.82
CA THR A 220 19.85 3.28 -8.42
C THR A 220 19.71 2.04 -9.29
N ARG A 221 20.80 1.62 -9.96
CA ARG A 221 20.85 0.38 -10.77
C ARG A 221 20.62 -0.88 -9.94
N ARG A 222 21.05 -0.89 -8.68
CA ARG A 222 20.88 -2.03 -7.77
C ARG A 222 19.48 -2.06 -7.14
N LEU A 223 18.84 -0.89 -7.00
CA LEU A 223 17.47 -0.76 -6.51
C LEU A 223 16.41 -1.03 -7.58
N LEU A 224 16.74 -0.82 -8.86
CA LEU A 224 15.79 -0.89 -9.97
C LEU A 224 14.99 -2.21 -10.01
N PRO A 225 15.58 -3.41 -9.83
CA PRO A 225 14.80 -4.65 -9.81
C PRO A 225 13.77 -4.68 -8.68
N SER A 226 14.11 -4.16 -7.50
CA SER A 226 13.22 -4.09 -6.35
C SER A 226 12.11 -3.06 -6.56
N ILE A 227 12.42 -1.90 -7.14
CA ILE A 227 11.45 -0.86 -7.48
C ILE A 227 10.42 -1.40 -8.49
N VAL A 228 10.89 -2.07 -9.55
CA VAL A 228 10.02 -2.68 -10.55
C VAL A 228 9.14 -3.77 -9.93
N ALA A 229 9.70 -4.62 -9.06
CA ALA A 229 8.93 -5.64 -8.37
C ALA A 229 7.81 -5.05 -7.48
N ILE A 230 8.10 -3.97 -6.74
CA ILE A 230 7.09 -3.25 -5.96
C ILE A 230 6.04 -2.62 -6.86
N ALA A 231 6.44 -1.95 -7.94
CA ALA A 231 5.50 -1.32 -8.87
C ALA A 231 4.55 -2.33 -9.52
N ILE A 232 5.06 -3.51 -9.88
CA ILE A 232 4.23 -4.63 -10.35
C ILE A 232 3.28 -5.09 -9.24
N GLY A 233 3.77 -5.28 -8.01
CA GLY A 233 2.95 -5.67 -6.87
C GLY A 233 1.81 -4.68 -6.58
N LEU A 234 2.11 -3.38 -6.58
CA LEU A 234 1.12 -2.31 -6.42
C LEU A 234 0.11 -2.29 -7.56
N THR A 235 0.56 -2.50 -8.80
CA THR A 235 -0.32 -2.55 -9.97
C THR A 235 -1.28 -3.73 -9.91
N LEU A 236 -0.78 -4.91 -9.52
CA LEU A 236 -1.60 -6.09 -9.31
C LEU A 236 -2.59 -5.88 -8.16
N LEU A 237 -2.15 -5.29 -7.05
CA LEU A 237 -3.02 -4.98 -5.91
C LEU A 237 -4.13 -4.01 -6.29
N ASN A 238 -3.81 -2.96 -7.05
CA ASN A 238 -4.79 -2.00 -7.56
C ASN A 238 -5.79 -2.66 -8.52
N TRP A 239 -5.31 -3.54 -9.39
CA TRP A 239 -6.16 -4.29 -10.30
C TRP A 239 -7.11 -5.23 -9.53
N LEU A 240 -6.59 -5.97 -8.55
CA LEU A 240 -7.38 -6.82 -7.64
C LEU A 240 -8.41 -6.02 -6.84
N GLY A 241 -8.02 -4.84 -6.34
CA GLY A 241 -8.92 -3.93 -5.63
C GLY A 241 -10.06 -3.47 -6.53
N ARG A 242 -9.76 -2.97 -7.73
CA ARG A 242 -10.76 -2.56 -8.72
C ARG A 242 -11.66 -3.73 -9.13
N TYR A 243 -11.08 -4.89 -9.39
CA TYR A 243 -11.81 -6.11 -9.73
C TYR A 243 -12.81 -6.49 -8.63
N THR A 244 -12.38 -6.40 -7.37
CA THR A 244 -13.24 -6.69 -6.22
C THR A 244 -14.36 -5.66 -6.09
N ILE A 245 -14.05 -4.36 -6.13
CA ILE A 245 -15.05 -3.28 -6.05
C ILE A 245 -16.12 -3.41 -7.14
N MET A 246 -15.71 -3.59 -8.40
CA MET A 246 -16.63 -3.74 -9.53
C MET A 246 -17.55 -4.96 -9.39
N ARG A 247 -17.10 -6.01 -8.70
CA ARG A 247 -17.89 -7.22 -8.46
C ARG A 247 -18.81 -7.08 -7.25
N THR A 248 -18.37 -6.33 -6.24
CA THR A 248 -19.15 -6.02 -5.04
C THR A 248 -20.28 -5.02 -5.35
N GLU A 249 -20.01 -3.97 -6.12
CA GLU A 249 -21.02 -2.98 -6.55
C GLU A 249 -22.13 -3.58 -7.43
N LYS A 250 -21.83 -4.66 -8.15
CA LYS A 250 -22.80 -5.37 -9.01
C LYS A 250 -23.55 -6.50 -8.30
N ASN A 251 -23.26 -6.78 -7.03
CA ASN A 251 -23.88 -7.89 -6.31
C ASN A 251 -24.95 -7.39 -5.31
N PRO A 252 -26.25 -7.56 -5.60
CA PRO A 252 -27.34 -7.07 -4.74
C PRO A 252 -27.34 -7.69 -3.33
N ALA A 253 -26.66 -8.81 -3.10
CA ALA A 253 -26.54 -9.43 -1.78
C ALA A 253 -25.72 -8.60 -0.78
N TYR A 254 -24.75 -7.79 -1.25
CA TYR A 254 -23.92 -6.96 -0.36
C TYR A 254 -24.63 -5.69 0.11
N ALA A 255 -25.53 -5.13 -0.70
CA ALA A 255 -26.38 -4.01 -0.28
C ALA A 255 -27.20 -4.39 0.96
N ILE A 256 -27.71 -5.63 1.02
CA ILE A 256 -28.52 -6.15 2.14
C ILE A 256 -27.67 -6.28 3.42
N VAL A 257 -26.43 -6.75 3.31
CA VAL A 257 -25.54 -6.94 4.48
C VAL A 257 -24.99 -5.60 4.98
N ALA A 258 -24.60 -4.69 4.08
CA ALA A 258 -24.12 -3.36 4.45
C ALA A 258 -25.21 -2.48 5.10
N THR A 259 -26.49 -2.69 4.77
CA THR A 259 -27.62 -2.00 5.43
C THR A 259 -28.08 -2.67 6.72
N SER A 260 -27.58 -3.86 7.05
CA SER A 260 -28.03 -4.65 8.21
C SER A 260 -27.20 -4.47 9.48
N VAL A 261 -26.21 -3.56 9.48
CA VAL A 261 -25.41 -3.18 10.66
C VAL A 261 -25.44 -1.67 10.87
#